data_AF-A0A931E1V9-F1
#
_entry.id   AF-A0A931E1V9-F1
#
_cell.length_a   1.000
_cell.length_b   1.000
_cell.length_c   1.000
_cell.angle_alpha   90.00
_cell.angle_beta   90.00
_cell.angle_gamma   90.00
#
_symmetry.space_group_name_H-M   'P 1'
#
loop_
_entity.id
_entity.type
_entity.pdbx_description
1 polymer ?
#
loop_
_entity_poly.entity_id
_entity_poly.type
_entity_poly.pdbx_seq_one_letter_code
_entity_poly.pdbx_strand_id
1 'polypeptide(L)' 'MEKKLIEGVHYYFSDDGLMVFTRQYHLERGNCCGNGCMNCPYNYMSVAEPRRTQLIKEKKNRGTAQ' A
#
# COMPACT_ATOMS: atom_id res chain seq x y z
N MET A 1 2.75 -6.91 22.74
CA MET A 1 2.15 -5.58 22.60
C MET A 1 1.16 -5.64 21.44
N GLU A 2 -0.13 -5.61 21.72
CA GLU A 2 -1.16 -5.54 20.69
C GLU A 2 -1.10 -4.14 20.05
N LYS A 3 -0.53 -4.04 18.84
CA LYS A 3 -0.59 -2.80 18.07
C LYS A 3 -2.05 -2.58 17.65
N LYS A 4 -2.73 -1.67 18.33
CA LYS A 4 -4.06 -1.21 17.92
C LYS A 4 -3.94 -0.43 16.62
N LEU A 5 -4.74 -0.82 15.63
CA LEU A 5 -4.94 -0.03 14.42
C LEU A 5 -5.79 1.18 14.79
N ILE A 6 -5.46 2.33 14.20
CA ILE A 6 -6.08 3.62 14.49
C ILE A 6 -6.62 4.11 13.14
N GLU A 7 -7.92 4.31 13.08
CA GLU A 7 -8.59 4.89 11.91
C GLU A 7 -8.08 6.31 11.63
N GLY A 8 -7.86 6.65 10.37
CA GLY A 8 -7.23 7.90 9.92
C GLY A 8 -5.69 7.87 9.93
N VAL A 9 -5.06 7.02 10.75
CA VAL A 9 -3.59 6.88 10.81
C VAL A 9 -3.12 5.64 10.06
N HIS A 10 -3.67 4.47 10.41
CA HIS A 10 -3.26 3.17 9.89
C HIS A 10 -4.13 2.74 8.70
N TYR A 11 -5.41 3.08 8.73
CA TYR A 11 -6.35 2.79 7.67
C TYR A 11 -7.43 3.86 7.62
N TYR A 12 -8.14 3.96 6.50
CA TYR A 12 -9.37 4.73 6.36
C TYR A 12 -10.35 3.92 5.51
N PHE A 13 -11.64 4.25 5.58
CA PHE A 13 -12.63 3.68 4.68
C PHE A 13 -12.77 4.57 3.44
N SER A 14 -12.69 3.96 2.26
CA SER A 14 -13.06 4.60 0.99
C SER A 14 -14.56 4.89 0.96
N ASP A 15 -15.01 5.77 0.07
CA ASP A 15 -16.44 6.05 -0.13
C ASP A 15 -17.23 4.77 -0.50
N ASP A 16 -16.57 3.78 -1.10
CA ASP A 16 -17.11 2.45 -1.39
C ASP A 16 -17.22 1.53 -0.16
N GLY A 17 -16.90 2.02 1.05
CA GLY A 17 -16.88 1.23 2.28
C GLY A 17 -15.70 0.25 2.40
N LEU A 18 -14.71 0.35 1.52
CA LEU A 18 -13.52 -0.51 1.53
C LEU A 18 -12.47 0.01 2.51
N MET A 19 -11.93 -0.88 3.35
CA MET A 19 -10.81 -0.54 4.24
C MET A 19 -9.51 -0.40 3.44
N VAL A 20 -8.96 0.82 3.40
CA VAL A 20 -7.71 1.16 2.72
C VAL A 20 -6.62 1.42 3.75
N PHE A 21 -5.56 0.62 3.71
CA PHE A 21 -4.39 0.84 4.56
C PHE A 21 -3.53 1.99 4.06
N THR A 22 -3.05 2.81 5.00
CA THR A 22 -2.17 3.93 4.73
C THR A 22 -0.72 3.49 4.57
N ARG A 23 0.12 4.39 4.06
CA ARG A 23 1.57 4.20 4.03
C ARG A 23 2.14 3.99 5.44
N GLN A 24 1.60 4.68 6.45
CA GLN A 24 2.07 4.60 7.84
C GLN A 24 1.90 3.18 8.40
N TYR A 25 0.74 2.56 8.19
CA TYR A 25 0.52 1.17 8.60
C TYR A 25 1.55 0.22 7.99
N HIS A 26 1.86 0.38 6.70
CA HIS A 26 2.87 -0.45 6.05
C HIS A 26 4.27 -0.25 6.63
N LEU A 27 4.65 0.99 6.95
CA LEU A 27 5.94 1.28 7.61
C LEU A 27 6.00 0.67 9.00
N GLU A 28 4.92 0.77 9.76
CA GLU A 28 4.81 0.23 11.11
C GLU A 28 4.75 -1.29 11.19
N ARG A 29 4.21 -1.93 10.15
CA ARG A 29 4.29 -3.37 9.94
C ARG A 29 5.72 -3.81 9.64
N GLY A 30 6.55 -2.92 9.09
CA GLY A 30 7.97 -3.16 8.85
C GLY A 30 8.29 -4.07 7.66
N ASN A 31 7.29 -4.56 6.92
CA ASN A 31 7.50 -5.43 5.78
C ASN A 31 6.47 -5.26 4.66
N CYS A 32 6.89 -5.57 3.43
CA CYS A 32 6.02 -5.60 2.26
C CYS A 32 5.12 -6.84 2.32
N CYS A 33 3.82 -6.66 2.15
CA CYS A 33 2.81 -7.73 2.20
C CYS A 33 2.74 -8.60 0.93
N GLY A 34 3.33 -8.17 -0.18
CA GLY A 34 3.25 -8.90 -1.46
C GLY A 34 1.90 -8.79 -2.19
N ASN A 35 0.95 -7.98 -1.71
CA ASN A 35 -0.38 -7.84 -2.32
C ASN A 35 -0.49 -6.73 -3.38
N GLY A 36 0.57 -5.96 -3.62
CA GLY A 36 0.52 -4.88 -4.60
C GLY A 36 -0.26 -3.64 -4.17
N CYS A 37 -0.22 -3.28 -2.88
CA CYS A 37 -0.98 -2.15 -2.32
C CYS A 37 -0.62 -0.81 -2.99
N MET A 38 -1.62 0.05 -3.22
CA MET A 38 -1.41 1.35 -3.89
C MET A 38 -0.39 2.23 -3.16
N ASN A 39 -0.45 2.27 -1.84
CA ASN A 39 0.42 3.10 -0.99
C ASN A 39 1.70 2.38 -0.53
N CYS A 40 2.17 1.37 -1.28
CA CYS A 40 3.33 0.57 -0.86
C CYS A 40 4.60 1.43 -0.72
N PRO A 41 5.20 1.53 0.48
CA PRO A 41 6.47 2.24 0.68
C PRO A 41 7.68 1.41 0.23
N TYR A 42 7.52 0.10 0.05
CA TYR A 42 8.60 -0.85 -0.22
C TYR A 42 8.75 -1.21 -1.70
N ASN A 43 8.25 -0.39 -2.62
CA ASN A 43 8.36 -0.62 -4.07
C ASN A 43 8.02 -2.07 -4.51
N TYR A 44 6.98 -2.64 -3.90
CA TYR A 44 6.47 -3.98 -4.21
C TYR A 44 7.49 -5.12 -4.08
N MET A 45 8.51 -4.98 -3.22
CA MET A 45 9.62 -5.96 -3.11
C MET A 45 9.18 -7.40 -2.88
N SER A 46 8.12 -7.65 -2.11
CA SER A 46 7.59 -9.00 -1.85
C SER A 46 6.52 -9.46 -2.85
N VAL A 47 6.22 -8.67 -3.89
CA VAL A 47 5.28 -9.07 -4.95
C VAL A 47 6.06 -9.88 -5.99
N ALA A 48 5.53 -11.04 -6.39
CA ALA A 48 6.14 -11.88 -7.40
C ALA A 48 6.11 -11.26 -8.81
N GLU A 49 7.08 -11.61 -9.64
CA GLU A 49 7.07 -11.29 -11.06
C GLU A 49 6.03 -12.14 -11.81
N PRO A 50 5.41 -11.62 -12.89
CA PRO A 50 5.64 -10.32 -13.53
C PRO A 50 4.85 -9.15 -12.89
N ARG A 51 4.04 -9.43 -11.86
CA ARG A 51 3.11 -8.46 -11.28
C ARG A 51 3.83 -7.28 -10.63
N ARG A 52 4.97 -7.50 -9.97
CA ARG A 52 5.77 -6.40 -9.38
C ARG A 52 6.22 -5.40 -10.45
N THR A 53 6.83 -5.85 -11.54
CA THR A 53 7.22 -4.97 -12.64
C THR A 53 6.04 -4.18 -13.23
N GLN A 54 4.86 -4.80 -13.36
CA GLN A 54 3.65 -4.12 -13.82
C GLN A 54 3.22 -3.00 -12.85
N LEU A 55 3.13 -3.29 -11.56
CA LEU A 55 2.73 -2.31 -10.54
C LEU A 55 3.69 -1.12 -10.45
N ILE A 56 5.00 -1.34 -10.61
CA ILE A 56 6.00 -0.26 -10.64
C ILE A 56 5.76 0.67 -11.84
N LYS A 57 5.44 0.11 -13.01
CA LYS A 57 5.12 0.90 -14.21
C LYS A 57 3.82 1.68 -14.03
N GLU A 58 2.77 1.04 -13.53
CA GLU A 58 1.48 1.70 -13.25
C GLU A 58 1.62 2.85 -12.27
N LYS A 59 2.41 2.66 -11.19
CA LYS A 59 2.66 3.72 -10.20
C LYS A 59 3.34 4.95 -10.81
N LYS A 60 4.28 4.77 -11.75
CA LYS A 60 4.90 5.88 -12.48
C LYS A 60 3.86 6.64 -13.30
N ASN A 61 2.96 5.92 -13.98
CA ASN A 61 1.94 6.53 -14.83
C ASN A 61 0.87 7.29 -14.02
N ARG A 62 0.55 6.85 -12.80
CA ARG A 62 -0.40 7.56 -11.91
C ARG A 62 0.17 8.87 -11.35
N GLY A 63 1.49 9.01 -11.25
CA GLY A 63 2.15 10.24 -10.79
C GLY A 63 2.23 11.36 -11.85
N THR A 64 1.88 11.08 -13.11
CA THR A 64 1.94 12.03 -14.23
C THR A 64 0.59 12.65 -14.61
N ALA A 65 -0.48 12.42 -13.85
CA ALA A 65 -1.69 13.21 -13.95
C ALA A 65 -1.60 14.38 -12.95
N GLN A 66 -0.96 15.46 -13.38
CA GLN A 66 -1.18 16.82 -12.87
C GLN A 66 -1.98 17.57 -13.93
#